data_AF-A0A8T6WLU7-F1
#
_entry.id   AF-A0A8T6WLU7-F1
#
_cell.length_a   1.000
_cell.length_b   1.000
_cell.length_c   1.000
_cell.angle_alpha   90.00
_cell.angle_beta   90.00
_cell.angle_gamma   90.00
#
_symmetry.space_group_name_H-M   'P 1'
#
loop_
_entity.id
_entity.type
_entity.pdbx_description
1 polymer ?
#
loop_
_entity_poly.entity_id
_entity_poly.type
_entity_poly.pdbx_seq_one_letter_code
_entity_poly.pdbx_strand_id
1 'polypeptide(L)'
;DEELLYCDQMKQGTTYMQGALILAGGKSRRIKGNKALIKLGDKPLLLHVVEKVFGFTHETVVVIGKNDESDKYASFLPSKVTILKDTVEGKGPLVGILTGMQKMRSEYTVILPCDSP
;
A
#
# COMPACT_ATOMS: atom_id res chain seq x y z
N ASP A 1 -35.49 -6.59 -7.83
CA ASP A 1 -34.43 -6.21 -8.79
C ASP A 1 -33.19 -5.75 -8.06
N GLU A 2 -32.14 -6.58 -8.05
CA GLU A 2 -30.82 -6.26 -7.47
C GLU A 2 -30.21 -4.98 -8.08
N GLU A 3 -30.53 -4.70 -9.34
CA GLU A 3 -30.05 -3.51 -10.06
C GLU A 3 -30.64 -2.19 -9.51
N LEU A 4 -31.91 -2.23 -9.05
CA LEU A 4 -32.56 -1.11 -8.38
C LEU A 4 -32.02 -0.90 -6.96
N LEU A 5 -31.67 -1.98 -6.26
CA LEU A 5 -31.02 -1.93 -4.94
C LEU A 5 -29.60 -1.34 -5.03
N TYR A 6 -28.84 -1.72 -6.08
CA TYR A 6 -27.51 -1.19 -6.35
C TYR A 6 -27.54 0.30 -6.74
N CYS A 7 -28.51 0.71 -7.55
CA CYS A 7 -28.76 2.13 -7.86
C CYS A 7 -29.16 2.94 -6.63
N ASP A 8 -29.96 2.38 -5.72
CA ASP A 8 -30.34 3.07 -4.49
C ASP A 8 -29.18 3.19 -3.49
N GLN A 9 -28.28 2.19 -3.43
CA GLN A 9 -27.02 2.27 -2.67
C GLN A 9 -26.09 3.36 -3.23
N MET A 10 -25.98 3.48 -4.56
CA MET A 10 -25.23 4.56 -5.21
C MET A 10 -25.84 5.95 -4.94
N LYS A 11 -27.17 6.06 -4.82
CA LYS A 11 -27.87 7.31 -4.51
C LYS A 11 -27.87 7.67 -3.03
N GLN A 12 -27.76 6.70 -2.13
CA GLN A 12 -27.70 6.90 -0.67
C GLN A 12 -26.27 6.98 -0.11
N GLY A 13 -25.25 6.97 -0.97
CA GLY A 13 -23.86 7.18 -0.56
C GLY A 13 -23.36 6.11 0.40
N THR A 14 -23.44 4.84 0.01
CA THR A 14 -22.77 3.76 0.76
C THR A 14 -21.28 4.06 0.81
N THR A 15 -20.79 4.51 1.97
CA THR A 15 -19.37 4.81 2.15
C THR A 15 -18.64 3.47 2.32
N TYR A 16 -18.27 2.86 1.21
CA TYR A 16 -17.43 1.66 1.22
C TYR A 16 -16.09 1.99 1.85
N MET A 17 -15.58 1.11 2.72
CA MET A 17 -14.26 1.29 3.29
C MET A 17 -13.23 1.12 2.17
N GLN A 18 -12.62 2.22 1.70
CA GLN A 18 -11.53 2.17 0.71
C GLN A 18 -10.17 2.00 1.39
N GLY A 19 -9.35 1.10 0.84
CA GLY A 19 -7.99 0.84 1.29
C GLY A 19 -6.94 1.16 0.24
N ALA A 20 -5.71 1.37 0.70
CA ALA A 20 -4.52 1.43 -0.14
C ALA A 20 -3.52 0.35 0.27
N LEU A 21 -3.07 -0.42 -0.72
CA LEU A 21 -1.97 -1.37 -0.58
C LEU A 21 -0.78 -0.87 -1.39
N ILE A 22 0.31 -0.53 -0.69
CA ILE A 22 1.53 0.01 -1.31
C ILE A 22 2.62 -1.06 -1.31
N LEU A 23 3.13 -1.38 -2.49
CA LEU A 23 4.19 -2.37 -2.67
C LEU A 23 5.56 -1.67 -2.59
N ALA A 24 6.25 -1.90 -1.47
CA ALA A 24 7.55 -1.30 -1.14
C ALA A 24 8.71 -2.31 -1.06
N GLY A 25 8.43 -3.59 -1.35
CA GLY A 25 9.42 -4.66 -1.41
C GLY A 25 9.94 -4.96 -2.82
N GLY A 26 10.91 -5.87 -2.88
CA GLY A 26 11.44 -6.43 -4.13
C GLY A 26 12.84 -5.92 -4.49
N LYS A 27 13.49 -6.64 -5.42
CA LYS A 27 14.85 -6.34 -5.86
C LYS A 27 14.82 -5.29 -6.97
N SER A 28 15.19 -4.05 -6.65
CA SER A 28 15.50 -3.05 -7.66
C SER A 28 16.80 -3.41 -8.35
N ARG A 29 16.70 -4.04 -9.53
CA ARG A 29 17.87 -4.46 -10.32
C ARG A 29 18.49 -3.31 -11.11
N ARG A 30 17.67 -2.35 -11.54
CA ARG A 30 18.11 -1.17 -12.32
C ARG A 30 18.55 0.00 -11.44
N ILE A 31 18.02 0.07 -10.22
CA ILE A 31 18.31 1.13 -9.25
C ILE A 31 18.97 0.45 -8.06
N LYS A 32 20.23 0.79 -7.78
CA LYS A 32 20.97 0.19 -6.65
C LYS A 32 20.32 0.61 -5.33
N GLY A 33 20.07 -0.36 -4.46
CA GLY A 33 19.51 -0.14 -3.13
C GLY A 33 17.98 -0.31 -3.06
N ASN A 34 17.43 0.01 -1.89
CA ASN A 34 16.00 -0.12 -1.63
C ASN A 34 15.25 1.12 -2.16
N LYS A 35 14.48 0.95 -3.23
CA LYS A 35 13.82 2.06 -3.92
C LYS A 35 12.84 2.83 -3.03
N ALA A 36 12.15 2.14 -2.12
CA ALA A 36 11.22 2.77 -1.18
C ALA A 36 11.90 3.83 -0.28
N LEU A 37 13.21 3.67 -0.03
CA LEU A 37 14.02 4.53 0.82
C LEU A 37 14.76 5.64 0.05
N ILE A 38 14.71 5.63 -1.28
CA ILE A 38 15.31 6.70 -2.09
C ILE A 38 14.56 7.99 -1.82
N LYS A 39 15.29 9.09 -1.64
CA LYS A 39 14.68 10.40 -1.38
C LYS A 39 14.33 11.12 -2.67
N LEU A 40 13.15 11.71 -2.69
CA LEU A 40 12.75 12.77 -3.62
C LEU A 40 12.61 14.05 -2.79
N GLY A 41 13.58 14.95 -2.92
CA GLY A 41 13.75 16.06 -1.98
C GLY A 41 14.23 15.55 -0.61
N ASP A 42 13.53 15.92 0.45
CA ASP A 42 13.84 15.56 1.83
C ASP A 42 13.17 14.25 2.30
N LYS A 43 12.13 13.80 1.59
CA LYS A 43 11.31 12.62 1.96
C LYS A 43 11.61 11.38 1.10
N PRO A 44 11.54 10.16 1.68
CA PRO A 44 11.55 8.91 0.91
C PRO A 44 10.39 8.83 -0.10
N LEU A 45 10.62 8.19 -1.25
CA LEU A 45 9.59 7.96 -2.28
C LEU A 45 8.32 7.32 -1.70
N LEU A 46 8.50 6.32 -0.83
CA LEU A 46 7.39 5.65 -0.17
C LEU A 46 6.54 6.62 0.67
N LEU A 47 7.17 7.57 1.37
CA LEU A 47 6.45 8.52 2.20
C LEU A 47 5.56 9.44 1.35
N HIS A 48 6.05 9.89 0.19
CA HIS A 48 5.23 10.67 -0.75
C HIS A 48 3.97 9.91 -1.15
N VAL A 49 4.09 8.65 -1.57
CA VAL A 49 2.94 7.82 -1.98
C VAL A 49 1.95 7.62 -0.82
N VAL A 50 2.46 7.33 0.38
CA VAL A 50 1.64 7.14 1.59
C VAL A 50 0.86 8.41 1.95
N GLU A 51 1.51 9.57 1.94
CA GLU A 51 0.86 10.85 2.25
C GLU A 51 -0.25 11.19 1.24
N LYS A 52 -0.07 10.84 -0.04
CA LYS A 52 -1.09 11.08 -1.08
C LYS A 52 -2.36 10.27 -0.89
N VAL A 53 -2.27 9.01 -0.46
CA VAL A 53 -3.46 8.15 -0.30
C VAL A 53 -4.28 8.42 0.95
N PHE A 54 -3.70 9.09 1.94
CA PHE A 54 -4.37 9.36 3.23
C PHE A 54 -5.60 10.24 3.13
N GLY A 55 -5.72 11.07 2.10
CA GLY A 55 -6.92 11.87 1.87
C GLY A 55 -8.10 11.09 1.27
N PHE A 56 -7.85 9.86 0.81
CA PHE A 56 -8.80 9.08 0.00
C PHE A 56 -9.09 7.68 0.57
N THR A 57 -8.36 7.25 1.60
CA THR A 57 -8.44 5.87 2.11
C THR A 57 -8.57 5.83 3.63
N HIS A 58 -9.30 4.82 4.08
CA HIS A 58 -9.57 4.53 5.49
C HIS A 58 -8.54 3.55 6.08
N GLU A 59 -7.93 2.72 5.23
CA GLU A 59 -6.91 1.74 5.59
C GLU A 59 -5.70 1.88 4.66
N THR A 60 -4.49 1.85 5.22
CA THR A 60 -3.27 1.87 4.43
C THR A 60 -2.31 0.79 4.93
N VAL A 61 -1.96 -0.12 4.03
CA VAL A 61 -0.99 -1.19 4.26
C VAL A 61 0.20 -1.01 3.32
N VAL A 62 1.41 -1.15 3.87
CA VAL A 62 2.66 -1.18 3.11
C VAL A 62 3.25 -2.58 3.21
N VAL A 63 3.55 -3.20 2.07
CA VAL A 63 4.25 -4.49 2.03
C VAL A 63 5.72 -4.25 1.64
N ILE A 64 6.62 -4.50 2.57
CA ILE A 64 8.08 -4.42 2.38
C ILE A 64 8.68 -5.79 2.06
N GLY A 65 9.94 -5.85 1.66
CA GLY A 65 10.61 -7.10 1.38
C GLY A 65 10.73 -7.98 2.63
N LYS A 66 10.71 -9.31 2.43
CA LYS A 66 10.82 -10.32 3.50
C LYS A 66 11.95 -10.05 4.51
N ASN A 67 13.11 -9.64 4.00
CA ASN A 67 14.32 -9.42 4.80
C ASN A 67 14.56 -7.95 5.16
N ASP A 68 13.64 -7.05 4.82
CA ASP A 68 13.76 -5.63 5.17
C ASP A 68 13.55 -5.43 6.68
N GLU A 69 14.17 -4.41 7.25
CA GLU A 69 14.01 -4.04 8.67
C GLU A 69 12.78 -3.13 8.83
N SER A 70 11.70 -3.65 9.43
CA SER A 70 10.44 -2.90 9.59
C SER A 70 10.63 -1.57 10.32
N ASP A 71 11.54 -1.50 11.30
CA ASP A 71 11.80 -0.30 12.10
C ASP A 71 12.30 0.87 11.27
N LYS A 72 13.06 0.61 10.19
CA LYS A 72 13.50 1.65 9.25
C LYS A 72 12.30 2.35 8.61
N TYR A 73 11.27 1.59 8.25
CA TYR A 73 10.05 2.13 7.64
C TYR A 73 9.16 2.80 8.68
N ALA A 74 8.99 2.17 9.85
CA ALA A 74 8.21 2.73 10.95
C ALA A 74 8.76 4.08 11.45
N SER A 75 10.07 4.33 11.30
CA SER A 75 10.71 5.58 11.74
C SER A 75 10.22 6.84 11.02
N PHE A 76 9.68 6.71 9.79
CA PHE A 76 9.19 7.84 8.99
C PHE A 76 7.76 7.68 8.50
N LEU A 77 7.18 6.48 8.56
CA LEU A 77 5.79 6.26 8.18
C LEU A 77 4.85 6.70 9.30
N PRO A 78 3.68 7.28 8.97
CA PRO A 78 2.67 7.61 9.97
C PRO A 78 2.20 6.35 10.72
N SER A 79 1.95 6.48 12.03
CA SER A 79 1.62 5.36 12.92
C SER A 79 0.35 4.58 12.51
N LYS A 80 -0.53 5.18 11.71
CA LYS A 80 -1.73 4.53 11.16
C LYS A 80 -1.45 3.57 9.99
N VAL A 81 -0.22 3.54 9.45
CA VAL A 81 0.17 2.61 8.39
C VAL A 81 0.50 1.25 8.99
N THR A 82 -0.13 0.20 8.47
CA THR A 82 0.28 -1.17 8.80
C THR A 82 1.41 -1.61 7.89
N ILE A 83 2.53 -2.04 8.46
CA ILE A 83 3.69 -2.55 7.71
C ILE A 83 3.69 -4.07 7.77
N LEU A 84 3.71 -4.72 6.60
CA LEU A 84 3.79 -6.16 6.44
C LEU A 84 5.08 -6.53 5.70
N LYS A 85 5.64 -7.68 6.02
CA LYS A 85 6.73 -8.27 5.27
C LYS A 85 6.19 -9.26 4.27
N ASP A 86 6.72 -9.21 3.05
CA ASP A 86 6.44 -10.22 2.03
C ASP A 86 6.79 -11.64 2.54
N THR A 87 6.02 -12.63 2.12
CA THR A 87 6.13 -14.01 2.62
C THR A 87 7.21 -14.81 1.88
N VAL A 88 7.45 -14.48 0.60
CA VAL A 88 8.42 -15.18 -0.26
C VAL A 88 9.34 -14.18 -0.95
N GLU A 89 10.65 -14.36 -0.76
CA GLU A 89 11.64 -13.46 -1.37
C GLU A 89 11.66 -13.58 -2.90
N GLY A 90 11.63 -12.44 -3.59
CA GLY A 90 11.97 -12.35 -5.01
C GLY A 90 10.94 -12.93 -5.99
N LYS A 91 9.70 -13.17 -5.54
CA LYS A 91 8.62 -13.70 -6.39
C LYS A 91 7.77 -12.64 -7.08
N GLY A 92 8.20 -11.38 -7.02
CA GLY A 92 7.57 -10.27 -7.75
C GLY A 92 6.32 -9.70 -7.05
N PRO A 93 5.65 -8.73 -7.69
CA PRO A 93 4.61 -7.93 -7.06
C PRO A 93 3.37 -8.74 -6.64
N LEU A 94 3.04 -9.84 -7.33
CA LEU A 94 1.86 -10.64 -7.02
C LEU A 94 1.89 -11.27 -5.62
N VAL A 95 3.07 -11.66 -5.12
CA VAL A 95 3.20 -12.19 -3.75
C VAL A 95 3.04 -11.09 -2.71
N GLY A 96 3.55 -9.89 -2.99
CA GLY A 96 3.28 -8.71 -2.18
C GLY A 96 1.79 -8.36 -2.14
N ILE A 97 1.09 -8.44 -3.27
CA ILE A 97 -0.36 -8.26 -3.35
C ILE A 97 -1.08 -9.30 -2.50
N LEU A 98 -0.77 -10.59 -2.67
CA LEU A 98 -1.36 -11.67 -1.86
C LEU A 98 -1.17 -11.42 -0.36
N THR A 99 0.05 -11.08 0.05
CA THR A 99 0.40 -10.81 1.46
C THR A 99 -0.42 -9.65 2.02
N GLY A 100 -0.54 -8.55 1.26
CA GLY A 100 -1.35 -7.40 1.67
C GLY A 100 -2.84 -7.73 1.75
N MET A 101 -3.39 -8.30 0.69
CA MET A 101 -4.82 -8.61 0.55
C MET A 101 -5.31 -9.61 1.60
N GLN A 102 -4.46 -10.52 2.11
CA GLN A 102 -4.78 -11.39 3.24
C GLN A 102 -5.03 -10.64 4.55
N LYS A 103 -4.57 -9.39 4.66
CA LYS A 103 -4.67 -8.57 5.88
C LYS A 103 -5.64 -7.39 5.74
N MET A 104 -5.84 -6.88 4.53
CA MET A 104 -6.78 -5.80 4.25
C MET A 104 -8.19 -6.14 4.74
N ARG A 105 -8.89 -5.12 5.23
CA ARG A 105 -10.30 -5.20 5.64
C ARG A 105 -11.21 -4.38 4.71
N SER A 106 -10.64 -3.46 3.95
CA SER A 106 -11.36 -2.66 2.96
C SER A 106 -11.96 -3.53 1.85
N GLU A 107 -13.19 -3.22 1.45
CA GLU A 107 -13.88 -3.89 0.34
C GLU A 107 -13.20 -3.61 -1.00
N TYR A 108 -12.80 -2.34 -1.21
CA TYR A 108 -12.06 -1.92 -2.40
C TYR A 108 -10.68 -1.41 -2.02
N THR A 109 -9.66 -1.94 -2.69
CA THR A 109 -8.25 -1.60 -2.43
C THR A 109 -7.58 -1.13 -3.71
N VAL A 110 -7.00 0.09 -3.68
CA VAL A 110 -6.07 0.51 -4.73
C VAL A 110 -4.68 -0.07 -4.43
N ILE A 111 -4.03 -0.61 -5.46
CA ILE A 111 -2.67 -1.15 -5.35
C ILE A 111 -1.72 -0.18 -6.04
N LEU A 112 -0.71 0.27 -5.31
CA LEU A 112 0.24 1.27 -5.80
C LEU A 112 1.68 0.78 -5.64
N PRO A 113 2.58 1.10 -6.59
CA PRO A 113 4.00 0.93 -6.35
C PRO A 113 4.53 2.06 -5.45
N CYS A 114 5.60 1.81 -4.70
CA CYS A 114 6.22 2.82 -3.82
C CYS A 114 6.98 3.94 -4.56
N ASP A 115 7.05 3.92 -5.89
CA ASP A 115 7.94 4.74 -6.70
C ASP A 115 7.25 5.66 -7.71
N SER A 116 5.94 5.83 -7.57
CA SER A 116 5.11 6.78 -8.33
C SER A 116 4.52 7.83 -7.38
N PRO A 117 5.36 8.74 -6.82
CA PRO A 117 4.94 9.79 -5.88
C PRO A 117 4.06 10.88 -6.51
#